data_AF-A0A4P6ZFK2-F1
#
_entry.id   AF-A0A4P6ZFK2-F1
#
_cell.length_a   1.000
_cell.length_b   1.000
_cell.length_c   1.000
_cell.angle_alpha   90.00
_cell.angle_beta   90.00
_cell.angle_gamma   90.00
#
_symmetry.space_group_name_H-M   'P 1'
#
loop_
_entity.id
_entity.type
_entity.pdbx_description
1 polymer ?
#
loop_
_entity_poly.entity_id
_entity_poly.type
_entity_poly.pdbx_seq_one_letter_code
_entity_poly.pdbx_strand_id
1 'polypeptide(L)'
;MESKLLIEKTKELFTGLETQIKNLKTEKTNQLEFIQYALMETDEAIRTIKSWVIKHDFDCWENEITFFKKLKPLFIAKYIYFSKVVALLSATPGSGIKYKKKLYEQEFEKIHYFFLENTEFISYYRRKATYLDLKYFMRFKYDLDVKLAPDFHNYDERFSTSHDHLIATILAHDQYELFLKKQLQQLKETPPGEPSYATSGLQWTAPKVALTELVFALHHTHCFNGGNTSLSETVKWFEEALSVDLGNYHNTIAEIRNRKSNPILKAAQRKPYCLS
;
A
#
# COMPACT_ATOMS: atom_id res chain seq x y z
N MET A 1 24.22 31.23 12.59
CA MET A 1 24.25 29.90 13.23
C MET A 1 25.49 29.21 12.71
N GLU A 2 26.31 28.56 13.53
CA GLU A 2 27.46 27.82 12.96
C GLU A 2 26.95 26.65 12.09
N SER A 3 27.62 26.35 10.97
CA SER A 3 27.20 25.29 10.04
C SER A 3 27.13 23.92 10.69
N LYS A 4 28.00 23.65 11.67
CA LYS A 4 27.95 22.42 12.47
C LYS A 4 26.67 22.33 13.30
N LEU A 5 26.24 23.45 13.91
CA LEU A 5 25.00 23.51 14.67
C LEU A 5 23.76 23.31 13.76
N LEU A 6 23.78 23.86 12.54
CA LEU A 6 22.73 23.60 11.55
C LEU A 6 22.63 22.10 11.22
N ILE A 7 23.78 21.46 10.98
CA ILE A 7 23.87 20.03 10.67
C ILE A 7 23.32 19.19 11.82
N GLU A 8 23.72 19.46 13.07
CA GLU A 8 23.22 18.73 14.24
C GLU A 8 21.71 18.92 14.42
N LYS A 9 21.21 20.16 14.36
CA LYS A 9 19.76 20.44 14.41
C LYS A 9 18.97 19.72 13.31
N THR A 10 19.55 19.63 12.11
CA THR A 10 18.94 18.90 10.99
C THR A 10 18.86 17.40 11.26
N LYS A 11 19.90 16.82 11.87
CA LYS A 11 19.88 15.40 12.28
C LYS A 11 18.84 15.15 13.37
N GLU A 12 18.79 16.00 14.38
CA GLU A 12 17.79 15.92 15.47
C GLU A 12 16.37 15.98 14.90
N LEU A 13 16.11 16.93 14.01
CA LEU A 13 14.81 17.04 13.33
C LEU A 13 14.48 15.78 12.52
N PHE A 14 15.47 15.19 11.84
CA PHE A 14 15.26 13.93 11.11
C PHE A 14 14.89 12.78 12.05
N THR A 15 15.58 12.66 13.18
CA THR A 15 15.29 11.61 14.17
C THR A 15 13.91 11.80 14.81
N GLY A 16 13.50 13.05 15.06
CA GLY A 16 12.16 13.41 15.50
C GLY A 16 11.10 12.98 14.48
N LEU A 17 11.30 13.35 13.22
CA LEU A 17 10.41 12.96 12.11
C LEU A 17 10.28 11.43 12.01
N GLU A 18 11.38 10.67 12.07
CA GLU A 18 11.32 9.21 12.03
C GLU A 18 10.52 8.61 13.18
N THR A 19 10.64 9.20 14.35
CA THR A 19 9.89 8.78 15.54
C THR A 19 8.40 9.06 15.37
N GLN A 20 8.04 10.25 14.88
CA GLN A 20 6.64 10.60 14.59
C GLN A 20 6.03 9.67 13.53
N ILE A 21 6.74 9.43 12.42
CA ILE A 21 6.27 8.51 11.37
C ILE A 21 6.07 7.09 11.93
N LYS A 22 6.96 6.62 12.81
CA LYS A 22 6.81 5.31 13.45
C LYS A 22 5.56 5.24 14.33
N ASN A 23 5.29 6.29 15.11
CA ASN A 23 4.10 6.37 15.96
C ASN A 23 2.80 6.43 15.14
N LEU A 24 2.79 7.21 14.05
CA LEU A 24 1.66 7.27 13.12
C LEU A 24 1.31 5.90 12.55
N LYS A 25 2.32 5.07 12.26
CA LYS A 25 2.11 3.71 11.75
C LYS A 25 1.42 2.79 12.76
N THR A 26 1.60 3.03 14.06
CA THR A 26 0.92 2.26 15.12
C THR A 26 -0.47 2.79 15.43
N GLU A 27 -0.69 4.10 15.31
CA GLU A 27 -1.96 4.75 15.63
C GLU A 27 -3.01 4.58 14.52
N LYS A 28 -2.59 4.62 13.26
CA LYS A 28 -3.50 4.64 12.12
C LYS A 28 -3.71 3.23 11.55
N THR A 29 -4.95 2.75 11.58
CA THR A 29 -5.33 1.44 11.02
C THR A 29 -5.40 1.45 9.49
N ASN A 30 -5.79 2.58 8.89
CA ASN A 30 -5.86 2.72 7.44
C ASN A 30 -4.50 3.13 6.86
N GLN A 31 -3.98 2.34 5.93
CA GLN A 31 -2.69 2.57 5.28
C GLN A 31 -2.64 3.89 4.49
N LEU A 32 -3.72 4.25 3.78
CA LEU A 32 -3.75 5.51 3.02
C LEU A 32 -3.70 6.71 3.97
N GLU A 33 -4.49 6.66 5.03
CA GLU A 33 -4.51 7.72 6.05
C GLU A 33 -3.12 7.88 6.69
N PHE A 34 -2.49 6.78 7.13
CA PHE A 34 -1.12 6.79 7.65
C PHE A 34 -0.14 7.51 6.70
N ILE A 35 -0.14 7.15 5.41
CA ILE A 35 0.79 7.71 4.44
C ILE A 35 0.53 9.20 4.21
N GLN A 36 -0.74 9.64 4.23
CA GLN A 36 -1.10 11.06 4.09
C GLN A 36 -0.57 11.89 5.28
N TYR A 37 -0.77 11.43 6.51
CA TYR A 37 -0.21 12.12 7.68
C TYR A 37 1.32 12.12 7.65
N ALA A 38 1.95 11.00 7.30
CA ALA A 38 3.41 10.93 7.17
C ALA A 38 3.94 11.90 6.10
N LEU A 39 3.22 12.09 4.99
CA LEU A 39 3.55 13.09 3.98
C LEU A 39 3.45 14.51 4.53
N MET A 40 2.41 14.82 5.32
CA MET A 40 2.24 16.13 5.95
C MET A 40 3.36 16.46 6.94
N GLU A 41 3.68 15.54 7.86
CA GLU A 41 4.80 15.71 8.80
C GLU A 41 6.14 15.89 8.08
N THR A 42 6.34 15.14 6.98
CA THR A 42 7.56 15.27 6.17
C THR A 42 7.63 16.65 5.49
N ASP A 43 6.51 17.17 4.97
CA ASP A 43 6.44 18.50 4.37
C ASP A 43 6.77 19.60 5.39
N GLU A 44 6.22 19.51 6.61
CA GLU A 44 6.51 20.46 7.68
C GLU A 44 7.99 20.46 8.08
N ALA A 45 8.61 19.28 8.19
CA ALA A 45 10.04 19.15 8.44
C ALA A 45 10.87 19.78 7.31
N ILE A 46 10.50 19.56 6.04
CA ILE A 46 11.18 20.17 4.88
C ILE A 46 11.07 21.69 4.93
N ARG A 47 9.89 22.24 5.20
CA ARG A 47 9.69 23.70 5.32
C ARG A 47 10.53 24.29 6.44
N THR A 48 10.63 23.58 7.57
CA THR A 48 11.45 23.97 8.72
C THR A 48 12.92 24.05 8.33
N ILE A 49 13.47 23.01 7.70
CA ILE A 49 14.87 22.98 7.25
C ILE A 49 15.12 24.06 6.20
N LYS A 50 14.20 24.22 5.23
CA LYS A 50 14.28 25.26 4.20
C LYS A 50 14.39 26.66 4.83
N SER A 51 13.59 26.92 5.88
CA SER A 51 13.64 28.20 6.61
C SER A 51 14.98 28.49 7.28
N TRP A 52 15.70 27.46 7.70
CA TRP A 52 17.04 27.57 8.30
C TRP A 52 18.11 27.80 7.23
N VAL A 53 18.08 27.03 6.14
CA VAL A 53 19.13 27.01 5.11
C VAL A 53 19.12 28.26 4.23
N ILE A 54 17.94 28.82 3.92
CA ILE A 54 17.82 30.04 3.09
C ILE A 54 18.52 31.26 3.73
N LYS A 55 18.54 31.30 5.06
CA LYS A 55 19.14 32.37 5.87
C LYS A 55 20.59 32.05 6.29
N HIS A 56 21.13 30.91 5.87
CA HIS A 56 22.41 30.39 6.32
C HIS A 56 23.43 30.32 5.17
N ASP A 57 24.57 30.94 5.40
CA ASP A 57 25.75 30.81 4.57
C ASP A 57 26.69 29.78 5.21
N PHE A 58 27.09 28.77 4.45
CA PHE A 58 27.96 27.72 4.98
C PHE A 58 29.38 28.24 5.16
N ASP A 59 29.95 27.96 6.34
CA ASP A 59 31.29 28.42 6.73
C ASP A 59 32.39 27.72 5.93
N CYS A 60 32.10 26.51 5.42
CA CYS A 60 33.01 25.75 4.58
C CYS A 60 32.23 24.84 3.61
N TRP A 61 32.88 24.52 2.49
CA TRP A 61 32.28 23.73 1.42
C TRP A 61 31.98 22.30 1.87
N GLU A 62 32.77 21.73 2.79
CA GLU A 62 32.55 20.38 3.32
C GLU A 62 31.21 20.26 4.05
N ASN A 63 30.82 21.28 4.80
CA ASN A 63 29.55 21.33 5.51
C ASN A 63 28.38 21.48 4.54
N GLU A 64 28.53 22.32 3.52
CA GLU A 64 27.53 22.50 2.47
C GLU A 64 27.29 21.20 1.70
N ILE A 65 28.36 20.54 1.25
CA ILE A 65 28.29 19.24 0.57
C ILE A 65 27.68 18.20 1.49
N THR A 66 28.06 18.16 2.77
CA THR A 66 27.47 17.22 3.74
C THR A 66 25.96 17.43 3.85
N PHE A 67 25.50 18.68 3.89
CA PHE A 67 24.09 19.00 3.95
C PHE A 67 23.34 18.54 2.69
N PHE A 68 23.80 18.94 1.50
CA PHE A 68 23.11 18.65 0.23
C PHE A 68 23.28 17.21 -0.28
N LYS A 69 24.38 16.54 0.05
CA LYS A 69 24.64 15.15 -0.35
C LYS A 69 24.04 14.12 0.61
N LYS A 70 24.02 14.41 1.92
CA LYS A 70 23.73 13.39 2.95
C LYS A 70 22.50 13.68 3.81
N LEU A 71 22.18 14.94 4.11
CA LEU A 71 21.10 15.27 5.05
C LEU A 71 19.80 15.63 4.35
N LYS A 72 19.80 16.72 3.56
CA LYS A 72 18.61 17.17 2.82
C LYS A 72 17.96 16.04 2.01
N PRO A 73 18.72 15.18 1.27
CA PRO A 73 18.11 14.12 0.48
C PRO A 73 17.28 13.13 1.29
N LEU A 74 17.55 12.92 2.58
CA LEU A 74 16.79 11.99 3.41
C LEU A 74 15.33 12.44 3.61
N PHE A 75 15.12 13.75 3.78
CA PHE A 75 13.78 14.34 3.92
C PHE A 75 13.03 14.32 2.59
N ILE A 76 13.70 14.80 1.53
CA ILE A 76 13.09 14.86 0.19
C ILE A 76 12.77 13.45 -0.32
N ALA A 77 13.61 12.45 -0.03
CA ALA A 77 13.35 11.07 -0.40
C ALA A 77 12.05 10.54 0.22
N LYS A 78 11.81 10.83 1.50
CA LYS A 78 10.57 10.46 2.20
C LYS A 78 9.36 11.13 1.57
N TYR A 79 9.46 12.42 1.25
CA TYR A 79 8.38 13.14 0.60
C TYR A 79 8.03 12.51 -0.76
N ILE A 80 9.03 12.28 -1.60
CA ILE A 80 8.84 11.62 -2.92
C ILE A 80 8.22 10.24 -2.74
N TYR A 81 8.72 9.44 -1.81
CA TYR A 81 8.21 8.11 -1.51
C TYR A 81 6.73 8.15 -1.09
N PHE A 82 6.38 8.96 -0.07
CA PHE A 82 5.00 9.04 0.40
C PHE A 82 4.07 9.61 -0.67
N SER A 83 4.50 10.65 -1.40
CA SER A 83 3.73 11.21 -2.51
C SER A 83 3.42 10.17 -3.59
N LYS A 84 4.41 9.34 -3.97
CA LYS A 84 4.21 8.23 -4.92
C LYS A 84 3.24 7.19 -4.38
N VAL A 85 3.37 6.82 -3.11
CA VAL A 85 2.46 5.84 -2.47
C VAL A 85 1.03 6.38 -2.38
N VAL A 86 0.81 7.65 -2.02
CA VAL A 86 -0.53 8.26 -2.04
C VAL A 86 -1.12 8.21 -3.44
N ALA A 87 -0.35 8.62 -4.45
CA ALA A 87 -0.81 8.62 -5.84
C ALA A 87 -1.18 7.20 -6.30
N LEU A 88 -0.34 6.20 -5.99
CA LEU A 88 -0.60 4.81 -6.32
C LEU A 88 -1.87 4.29 -5.63
N LEU A 89 -1.98 4.45 -4.31
CA LEU A 89 -3.12 3.96 -3.54
C LEU A 89 -4.43 4.63 -3.99
N SER A 90 -4.39 5.91 -4.34
CA SER A 90 -5.55 6.65 -4.85
C SER A 90 -5.96 6.21 -6.26
N ALA A 91 -5.00 5.84 -7.10
CA ALA A 91 -5.25 5.33 -8.45
C ALA A 91 -5.64 3.83 -8.47
N THR A 92 -5.45 3.12 -7.35
CA THR A 92 -5.71 1.68 -7.27
C THR A 92 -7.21 1.42 -7.04
N PRO A 93 -7.93 0.81 -8.00
CA PRO A 93 -9.34 0.49 -7.80
C PRO A 93 -9.50 -0.63 -6.76
N GLY A 94 -10.64 -0.66 -6.06
CA GLY A 94 -10.95 -1.68 -5.05
C GLY A 94 -10.86 -3.12 -5.62
N SER A 95 -11.31 -3.30 -6.87
CA SER A 95 -11.42 -4.61 -7.53
C SER A 95 -10.54 -4.70 -8.79
N GLY A 96 -10.10 -5.92 -9.15
CA GLY A 96 -9.38 -6.19 -10.40
C GLY A 96 -7.89 -6.45 -10.23
N ILE A 97 -7.52 -7.65 -9.75
CA ILE A 97 -6.12 -8.08 -9.52
C ILE A 97 -5.24 -7.87 -10.77
N LYS A 98 -5.76 -8.18 -11.97
CA LYS A 98 -5.04 -7.98 -13.24
C LYS A 98 -4.67 -6.51 -13.48
N TYR A 99 -5.59 -5.58 -13.15
CA TYR A 99 -5.33 -4.15 -13.29
C TYR A 99 -4.30 -3.68 -12.26
N LYS A 100 -4.43 -4.10 -10.99
CA LYS A 100 -3.44 -3.77 -9.94
C LYS A 100 -2.04 -4.24 -10.31
N LYS A 101 -1.91 -5.46 -10.83
CA LYS A 101 -0.63 -6.00 -11.32
C LYS A 101 -0.04 -5.16 -12.44
N LYS A 102 -0.84 -4.84 -13.47
CA LYS A 102 -0.39 -3.99 -14.59
C LYS A 102 0.05 -2.60 -14.13
N LEU A 103 -0.68 -1.99 -13.18
CA LEU A 103 -0.32 -0.70 -12.60
C LEU A 103 1.04 -0.76 -11.88
N TYR A 104 1.26 -1.79 -11.06
CA TYR A 104 2.54 -1.96 -10.35
C TYR A 104 3.69 -2.22 -11.31
N GLU A 105 3.48 -3.02 -12.37
CA GLU A 105 4.47 -3.23 -13.44
C GLU A 105 4.83 -1.91 -14.13
N GLN A 106 3.85 -1.06 -14.45
CA GLN A 106 4.11 0.27 -15.02
C GLN A 106 4.94 1.16 -14.09
N GLU A 107 4.73 1.08 -12.77
CA GLU A 107 5.53 1.82 -11.80
C GLU A 107 6.97 1.29 -11.71
N PHE A 108 7.17 -0.03 -11.79
CA PHE A 108 8.51 -0.61 -11.89
C PHE A 108 9.26 -0.15 -13.15
N GLU A 109 8.58 -0.09 -14.29
CA GLU A 109 9.18 0.42 -15.54
C GLU A 109 9.62 1.89 -15.40
N LYS A 110 8.83 2.74 -14.74
CA LYS A 110 9.23 4.14 -14.47
C LYS A 110 10.49 4.22 -13.59
N ILE A 111 10.57 3.37 -12.57
CA ILE A 111 11.75 3.27 -11.71
C ILE A 111 12.96 2.81 -12.53
N HIS A 112 12.80 1.77 -13.35
CA HIS A 112 13.86 1.23 -14.20
C HIS A 112 14.37 2.27 -15.21
N TYR A 113 13.47 2.97 -15.89
CA TYR A 113 13.81 4.04 -16.82
C TYR A 113 14.66 5.13 -16.15
N PHE A 114 14.26 5.58 -14.95
CA PHE A 114 15.05 6.54 -14.18
C PHE A 114 16.47 6.03 -13.88
N PHE A 115 16.62 4.75 -13.51
CA PHE A 115 17.93 4.16 -13.23
C PHE A 115 18.81 4.10 -14.48
N LEU A 116 18.24 3.74 -15.63
CA LEU A 116 18.95 3.74 -16.92
C LEU A 116 19.42 5.15 -17.30
N GLU A 117 18.53 6.13 -17.22
CA GLU A 117 18.79 7.51 -17.63
C GLU A 117 19.86 8.21 -16.78
N ASN A 118 20.07 7.76 -15.55
CA ASN A 118 20.99 8.36 -14.57
C ASN A 118 22.13 7.40 -14.15
N THR A 119 22.42 6.39 -14.97
CA THR A 119 23.35 5.29 -14.64
C THR A 119 24.71 5.79 -14.13
N GLU A 120 25.30 6.79 -14.79
CA GLU A 120 26.61 7.35 -14.42
C GLU A 120 26.61 7.97 -13.03
N PHE A 121 25.64 8.85 -12.77
CA PHE A 121 25.49 9.50 -11.46
C PHE A 121 25.17 8.50 -10.35
N ILE A 122 24.30 7.53 -10.62
CA ILE A 122 23.98 6.45 -9.67
C ILE A 122 25.23 5.64 -9.35
N SER A 123 26.06 5.34 -10.34
CA SER A 123 27.34 4.64 -10.15
C SER A 123 28.29 5.44 -9.26
N TYR A 124 28.42 6.74 -9.52
CA TYR A 124 29.17 7.67 -8.68
C TYR A 124 28.68 7.67 -7.22
N TYR A 125 27.37 7.81 -7.03
CA TYR A 125 26.74 7.85 -5.71
C TYR A 125 26.91 6.53 -4.93
N ARG A 126 26.60 5.39 -5.56
CA ARG A 126 26.68 4.06 -4.93
C ARG A 126 28.11 3.66 -4.57
N ARG A 127 29.12 4.11 -5.34
CA ARG A 127 30.54 3.93 -5.01
C ARG A 127 31.05 4.87 -3.92
N LYS A 128 30.20 5.76 -3.39
CA LYS A 128 30.57 6.77 -2.38
C LYS A 128 31.75 7.64 -2.84
N ALA A 129 31.86 7.88 -4.15
CA ALA A 129 32.89 8.71 -4.71
C ALA A 129 32.72 10.17 -4.28
N THR A 130 33.83 10.92 -4.28
CA THR A 130 33.88 12.32 -3.82
C THR A 130 34.46 13.28 -4.85
N TYR A 131 35.06 12.78 -5.94
CA TYR A 131 35.80 13.59 -6.92
C TYR A 131 34.95 14.63 -7.69
N LEU A 132 33.62 14.50 -7.70
CA LEU A 132 32.68 15.48 -8.29
C LEU A 132 31.85 16.23 -7.25
N ASP A 133 32.15 16.10 -5.94
CA ASP A 133 31.30 16.65 -4.88
C ASP A 133 31.13 18.17 -5.02
N LEU A 134 32.23 18.88 -5.32
CA LEU A 134 32.24 20.33 -5.51
C LEU A 134 31.40 20.80 -6.71
N LYS A 135 31.23 19.93 -7.73
CA LYS A 135 30.42 20.24 -8.93
C LYS A 135 28.93 19.92 -8.71
N TYR A 136 28.64 18.92 -7.89
CA TYR A 136 27.29 18.38 -7.72
C TYR A 136 26.51 19.00 -6.55
N PHE A 137 27.21 19.38 -5.48
CA PHE A 137 26.59 19.69 -4.18
C PHE A 137 26.95 21.08 -3.64
N MET A 138 27.42 21.99 -4.49
CA MET A 138 27.61 23.40 -4.16
C MET A 138 26.46 24.24 -4.71
N ARG A 139 25.91 25.16 -3.91
CA ARG A 139 24.92 26.14 -4.40
C ARG A 139 25.58 27.20 -5.27
N PHE A 140 24.81 27.81 -6.16
CA PHE A 140 25.22 28.91 -7.05
C PHE A 140 26.44 28.63 -7.95
N LYS A 141 26.86 27.35 -8.03
CA LYS A 141 28.01 26.90 -8.81
C LYS A 141 27.60 25.64 -9.57
N TYR A 142 26.80 25.83 -10.62
CA TYR A 142 26.47 24.74 -11.53
C TYR A 142 27.45 24.72 -12.70
N ASP A 143 27.96 23.54 -13.00
CA ASP A 143 28.84 23.27 -14.13
C ASP A 143 28.00 22.78 -15.31
N LEU A 144 28.07 23.47 -16.44
CA LEU A 144 27.33 23.11 -17.66
C LEU A 144 27.85 21.83 -18.31
N ASP A 145 29.05 21.37 -17.93
CA ASP A 145 29.61 20.10 -18.36
C ASP A 145 28.90 18.89 -17.73
N VAL A 146 28.02 19.13 -16.76
CA VAL A 146 27.25 18.11 -16.07
C VAL A 146 25.80 18.12 -16.55
N LYS A 147 25.19 16.93 -16.69
CA LYS A 147 23.76 16.79 -16.97
C LYS A 147 22.92 17.49 -15.89
N LEU A 148 22.23 18.58 -16.29
CA LEU A 148 21.27 19.29 -15.43
C LEU A 148 19.86 18.75 -15.63
N ALA A 149 19.02 18.88 -14.61
CA ALA A 149 17.59 18.58 -14.73
C ALA A 149 16.92 19.55 -15.72
N PRO A 150 16.02 19.10 -16.60
CA PRO A 150 15.35 19.97 -17.57
C PRO A 150 14.58 21.13 -16.93
N ASP A 151 14.04 20.91 -15.74
CA ASP A 151 13.26 21.84 -14.94
C ASP A 151 14.09 22.57 -13.86
N PHE A 152 15.42 22.50 -13.93
CA PHE A 152 16.33 23.10 -12.94
C PHE A 152 16.08 24.60 -12.72
N HIS A 153 15.61 25.32 -13.74
CA HIS A 153 15.23 26.73 -13.65
C HIS A 153 14.11 27.03 -12.63
N ASN A 154 13.31 26.03 -12.25
CA ASN A 154 12.25 26.17 -11.23
C ASN A 154 12.76 25.93 -9.80
N TYR A 155 14.01 25.50 -9.65
CA TYR A 155 14.54 25.09 -8.36
C TYR A 155 14.98 26.33 -7.58
N ASP A 156 14.74 26.30 -6.27
CA ASP A 156 15.18 27.36 -5.37
C ASP A 156 16.71 27.30 -5.22
N GLU A 157 17.42 28.23 -5.86
CA GLU A 157 18.89 28.28 -5.87
C GLU A 157 19.51 28.34 -4.46
N ARG A 158 18.78 28.86 -3.46
CA ARG A 158 19.23 28.92 -2.06
C ARG A 158 19.04 27.60 -1.32
N PHE A 159 18.16 26.74 -1.81
CA PHE A 159 17.80 25.48 -1.16
C PHE A 159 18.09 24.24 -2.01
N SER A 160 18.61 24.36 -3.23
CA SER A 160 18.87 23.22 -4.12
C SER A 160 20.24 23.31 -4.78
N THR A 161 20.77 22.15 -5.16
CA THR A 161 21.97 22.03 -6.00
C THR A 161 21.62 21.29 -7.29
N SER A 162 22.59 21.11 -8.18
CA SER A 162 22.34 20.44 -9.46
C SER A 162 21.90 18.97 -9.28
N HIS A 163 22.41 18.25 -8.26
CA HIS A 163 22.26 16.79 -8.15
C HIS A 163 21.70 16.28 -6.81
N ASP A 164 21.38 17.15 -5.85
CA ASP A 164 20.83 16.73 -4.56
C ASP A 164 19.47 16.01 -4.69
N HIS A 165 18.62 16.48 -5.60
CA HIS A 165 17.32 15.86 -5.91
C HIS A 165 17.47 14.44 -6.50
N LEU A 166 18.53 14.16 -7.26
CA LEU A 166 18.79 12.83 -7.80
C LEU A 166 19.09 11.83 -6.68
N ILE A 167 19.86 12.24 -5.66
CA ILE A 167 20.08 11.38 -4.47
C ILE A 167 18.76 11.09 -3.78
N ALA A 168 17.94 12.11 -3.56
CA ALA A 168 16.63 11.95 -2.94
C ALA A 168 15.75 10.99 -3.75
N THR A 169 15.77 11.11 -5.08
CA THR A 169 15.00 10.24 -5.98
C THR A 169 15.50 8.80 -5.97
N ILE A 170 16.82 8.58 -5.94
CA ILE A 170 17.41 7.23 -5.78
C ILE A 170 16.90 6.57 -4.50
N LEU A 171 17.03 7.27 -3.37
CA LEU A 171 16.60 6.76 -2.07
C LEU A 171 15.09 6.49 -2.01
N ALA A 172 14.28 7.37 -2.60
CA ALA A 172 12.84 7.20 -2.68
C ALA A 172 12.45 6.00 -3.55
N HIS A 173 13.10 5.82 -4.69
CA HIS A 173 12.87 4.70 -5.59
C HIS A 173 13.28 3.37 -4.95
N ASP A 174 14.40 3.30 -4.24
CA ASP A 174 14.80 2.09 -3.51
C ASP A 174 13.72 1.68 -2.47
N GLN A 175 13.15 2.65 -1.73
CA GLN A 175 12.07 2.40 -0.79
C GLN A 175 10.74 2.04 -1.47
N TYR A 176 10.41 2.73 -2.57
CA TYR A 176 9.17 2.51 -3.31
C TYR A 176 9.17 1.16 -4.02
N GLU A 177 10.32 0.71 -4.53
CA GLU A 177 10.48 -0.62 -5.12
C GLU A 177 10.17 -1.73 -4.11
N LEU A 178 10.67 -1.61 -2.87
CA LEU A 178 10.35 -2.54 -1.78
C LEU A 178 8.86 -2.54 -1.45
N PHE A 179 8.24 -1.35 -1.43
CA PHE A 179 6.80 -1.22 -1.22
C PHE A 179 6.00 -1.93 -2.32
N LEU A 180 6.31 -1.68 -3.59
CA LEU A 180 5.65 -2.32 -4.73
C LEU A 180 5.82 -3.84 -4.71
N LYS A 181 7.02 -4.35 -4.37
CA LYS A 181 7.28 -5.80 -4.23
C LYS A 181 6.37 -6.42 -3.17
N LYS A 182 6.22 -5.75 -2.02
CA LYS A 182 5.31 -6.19 -0.95
C LYS A 182 3.84 -6.21 -1.40
N GLN A 183 3.39 -5.17 -2.11
CA GLN A 183 2.04 -5.11 -2.65
C GLN A 183 1.79 -6.23 -3.67
N LEU A 184 2.75 -6.51 -4.55
CA LEU A 184 2.67 -7.57 -5.54
C LEU A 184 2.67 -8.97 -4.90
N GLN A 185 3.39 -9.16 -3.79
CA GLN A 185 3.34 -10.39 -3.02
C GLN A 185 1.96 -10.62 -2.38
N GLN A 186 1.37 -9.59 -1.78
CA GLN A 186 0.01 -9.68 -1.20
C GLN A 186 -1.04 -10.06 -2.26
N LEU A 187 -0.87 -9.60 -3.50
CA LEU A 187 -1.75 -10.01 -4.62
C LEU A 187 -1.58 -11.48 -5.03
N LYS A 188 -0.41 -12.09 -4.81
CA LYS A 188 -0.14 -13.51 -5.12
C LYS A 188 -0.64 -14.45 -4.03
N GLU A 189 -0.62 -13.99 -2.78
CA GLU A 189 -1.12 -14.73 -1.61
C GLU A 189 -2.66 -14.74 -1.53
N THR A 190 -3.34 -13.90 -2.31
CA THR A 190 -4.79 -13.99 -2.51
C THR A 190 -5.08 -15.04 -3.60
N PRO A 191 -5.66 -16.22 -3.28
CA PRO A 191 -5.90 -17.24 -4.29
C PRO A 191 -6.76 -16.69 -5.44
N PRO A 192 -6.43 -17.03 -6.71
CA PRO A 192 -7.18 -16.57 -7.86
C PRO A 192 -8.50 -17.33 -7.93
N GLY A 193 -9.51 -16.88 -7.18
CA GLY A 193 -10.77 -17.61 -7.15
C GLY A 193 -11.91 -17.05 -6.31
N GLU A 194 -11.69 -16.11 -5.39
CA GLU A 194 -12.81 -15.61 -4.58
C GLU A 194 -12.91 -14.09 -4.67
N PRO A 195 -14.07 -13.56 -5.14
CA PRO A 195 -14.40 -12.18 -4.87
C PRO A 195 -14.40 -12.01 -3.35
N SER A 196 -13.58 -11.11 -2.83
CA SER A 196 -13.79 -10.61 -1.47
C SER A 196 -15.10 -9.84 -1.46
N TYR A 197 -16.22 -10.56 -1.35
CA TYR A 197 -17.34 -10.01 -0.62
C TYR A 197 -16.76 -9.72 0.76
N ALA A 198 -16.74 -8.44 1.14
CA ALA A 198 -16.60 -8.12 2.53
C ALA A 198 -17.57 -9.04 3.26
N THR A 199 -17.07 -9.93 4.10
CA THR A 199 -17.87 -10.65 5.07
C THR A 199 -18.40 -9.60 6.03
N SER A 200 -19.43 -8.87 5.59
CA SER A 200 -20.42 -8.32 6.49
C SER A 200 -20.95 -9.54 7.23
N GLY A 201 -20.40 -9.78 8.43
CA GLY A 201 -20.60 -10.98 9.21
C GLY A 201 -22.07 -11.16 9.57
N LEU A 202 -22.80 -11.80 8.67
CA LEU A 202 -24.20 -12.12 8.85
C LEU A 202 -24.24 -13.34 9.76
N GLN A 203 -24.56 -13.10 11.04
CA GLN A 203 -24.58 -14.11 12.08
C GLN A 203 -25.97 -14.79 12.09
N TRP A 204 -26.00 -16.11 12.08
CA TRP A 204 -27.24 -16.86 12.25
C TRP A 204 -27.64 -16.87 13.73
N THR A 205 -28.76 -16.21 14.07
CA THR A 205 -29.23 -16.07 15.46
C THR A 205 -30.41 -16.98 15.81
N ALA A 206 -30.99 -17.67 14.83
CA ALA A 206 -32.10 -18.60 15.05
C ALA A 206 -31.61 -19.99 15.53
N PRO A 207 -32.49 -20.86 16.05
CA PRO A 207 -32.10 -22.20 16.48
C PRO A 207 -31.48 -23.02 15.35
N LYS A 208 -30.54 -23.91 15.68
CA LYS A 208 -29.87 -24.82 14.71
C LYS A 208 -30.88 -25.64 13.89
N VAL A 209 -31.99 -26.05 14.50
CA VAL A 209 -33.08 -26.79 13.83
C VAL A 209 -33.68 -26.00 12.66
N ALA A 210 -33.81 -24.68 12.79
CA ALA A 210 -34.35 -23.82 11.74
C ALA A 210 -33.37 -23.70 10.56
N LEU A 211 -32.06 -23.67 10.84
CA LEU A 211 -31.04 -23.69 9.79
C LEU A 211 -31.03 -25.05 9.09
N THR A 212 -31.10 -26.16 9.83
CA THR A 212 -31.21 -27.51 9.26
C THR A 212 -32.43 -27.66 8.35
N GLU A 213 -33.58 -27.09 8.73
CA GLU A 213 -34.80 -27.11 7.91
C GLU A 213 -34.63 -26.30 6.62
N LEU A 214 -34.01 -25.11 6.70
CA LEU A 214 -33.71 -24.28 5.52
C LEU A 214 -32.76 -24.98 4.54
N VAL A 215 -31.66 -25.51 5.06
CA VAL A 215 -30.65 -26.25 4.26
C VAL A 215 -31.30 -27.45 3.58
N PHE A 216 -32.11 -28.22 4.31
CA PHE A 216 -32.82 -29.37 3.77
C PHE A 216 -33.86 -28.97 2.71
N ALA A 217 -34.59 -27.88 2.92
CA ALA A 217 -35.57 -27.37 1.95
C ALA A 217 -34.89 -26.95 0.64
N LEU A 218 -33.81 -26.18 0.71
CA LEU A 218 -33.05 -25.75 -0.46
C LEU A 218 -32.44 -26.94 -1.21
N HIS A 219 -31.86 -27.90 -0.48
CA HIS A 219 -31.35 -29.14 -1.06
C HIS A 219 -32.43 -29.91 -1.82
N HIS A 220 -33.64 -30.03 -1.24
CA HIS A 220 -34.76 -30.73 -1.88
C HIS A 220 -35.27 -30.04 -3.15
N THR A 221 -35.08 -28.73 -3.29
CA THR A 221 -35.45 -28.00 -4.52
C THR A 221 -34.44 -28.16 -5.65
N HIS A 222 -33.32 -28.86 -5.42
CA HIS A 222 -32.25 -29.07 -6.41
C HIS A 222 -31.69 -27.75 -7.01
N CYS A 223 -31.76 -26.65 -6.25
CA CYS A 223 -31.37 -25.32 -6.73
C CYS A 223 -29.86 -25.09 -6.82
N PHE A 224 -29.04 -25.97 -6.23
CA PHE A 224 -27.58 -25.87 -6.24
C PHE A 224 -26.98 -26.75 -7.33
N ASN A 225 -26.00 -26.21 -8.06
CA ASN A 225 -25.20 -26.91 -9.09
C ASN A 225 -26.03 -27.76 -10.08
N GLY A 226 -27.18 -27.24 -10.51
CA GLY A 226 -28.09 -27.94 -11.43
C GLY A 226 -28.68 -29.24 -10.86
N GLY A 227 -28.74 -29.37 -9.52
CA GLY A 227 -29.28 -30.52 -8.81
C GLY A 227 -28.26 -31.59 -8.40
N ASN A 228 -26.97 -31.41 -8.73
CA ASN A 228 -25.92 -32.43 -8.54
C ASN A 228 -25.15 -32.32 -7.21
N THR A 229 -25.67 -31.61 -6.22
CA THR A 229 -25.00 -31.43 -4.91
C THR A 229 -25.53 -32.42 -3.87
N SER A 230 -24.64 -33.01 -3.09
CA SER A 230 -25.04 -33.89 -1.97
C SER A 230 -25.56 -33.09 -0.77
N LEU A 231 -26.41 -33.70 0.07
CA LEU A 231 -26.91 -33.03 1.27
C LEU A 231 -25.77 -32.67 2.23
N SER A 232 -24.80 -33.56 2.41
CA SER A 232 -23.64 -33.33 3.28
C SER A 232 -22.76 -32.18 2.80
N GLU A 233 -22.58 -32.03 1.49
CA GLU A 233 -21.85 -30.91 0.89
C GLU A 233 -22.59 -29.59 1.07
N THR A 234 -23.93 -29.60 0.91
CA THR A 234 -24.77 -28.43 1.15
C THR A 234 -24.72 -28.00 2.63
N VAL A 235 -24.82 -28.95 3.56
CA VAL A 235 -24.71 -28.71 5.01
C VAL A 235 -23.36 -28.08 5.35
N LYS A 236 -22.27 -28.69 4.88
CA LYS A 236 -20.91 -28.21 5.15
C LYS A 236 -20.71 -26.77 4.67
N TRP A 237 -21.22 -26.43 3.49
CA TRP A 237 -21.12 -25.07 2.96
C TRP A 237 -21.84 -24.05 3.85
N PHE A 238 -23.03 -24.36 4.37
CA PHE A 238 -23.76 -23.47 5.28
C PHE A 238 -23.10 -23.37 6.67
N GLU A 239 -22.50 -24.45 7.17
CA GLU A 239 -21.74 -24.43 8.43
C GLU A 239 -20.53 -23.48 8.33
N GLU A 240 -19.80 -23.54 7.21
CA GLU A 240 -18.67 -22.66 6.92
C GLU A 240 -19.13 -21.20 6.70
N ALA A 241 -20.18 -20.97 5.91
CA ALA A 241 -20.66 -19.63 5.57
C ALA A 241 -21.21 -18.86 6.78
N LEU A 242 -21.85 -19.55 7.73
CA LEU A 242 -22.50 -18.94 8.90
C LEU A 242 -21.72 -19.16 10.21
N SER A 243 -20.61 -19.89 10.17
CA SER A 243 -19.82 -20.27 11.35
C SER A 243 -20.65 -20.98 12.43
N VAL A 244 -21.51 -21.92 12.02
CA VAL A 244 -22.39 -22.72 12.90
C VAL A 244 -22.08 -24.20 12.72
N ASP A 245 -22.04 -24.96 13.81
CA ASP A 245 -21.99 -26.44 13.78
C ASP A 245 -23.40 -27.02 13.92
N LEU A 246 -23.91 -27.70 12.89
CA LEU A 246 -25.23 -28.33 12.86
C LEU A 246 -25.23 -29.73 13.49
N GLY A 247 -24.05 -30.31 13.77
CA GLY A 247 -23.90 -31.58 14.46
C GLY A 247 -24.67 -32.72 13.78
N ASN A 248 -25.53 -33.42 14.52
CA ASN A 248 -26.31 -34.54 13.99
C ASN A 248 -27.56 -34.07 13.22
N TYR A 249 -27.33 -33.45 12.07
CA TYR A 249 -28.39 -32.96 11.19
C TYR A 249 -29.28 -34.09 10.64
N HIS A 250 -28.78 -35.33 10.50
CA HIS A 250 -29.58 -36.48 10.06
C HIS A 250 -30.73 -36.81 11.02
N ASN A 251 -30.46 -36.84 12.33
CA ASN A 251 -31.51 -37.04 13.34
C ASN A 251 -32.51 -35.89 13.35
N THR A 252 -32.01 -34.66 13.23
CA THR A 252 -32.85 -33.46 13.18
C THR A 252 -33.79 -33.47 11.96
N ILE A 253 -33.31 -33.91 10.80
CA ILE A 253 -34.14 -34.08 9.59
C ILE A 253 -35.19 -35.19 9.75
N ALA A 254 -34.83 -36.30 10.40
CA ALA A 254 -35.79 -37.37 10.69
C ALA A 254 -36.91 -36.89 11.62
N GLU A 255 -36.58 -36.10 12.65
CA GLU A 255 -37.56 -35.45 13.52
C GLU A 255 -38.44 -34.44 12.78
N ILE A 256 -37.86 -33.63 11.89
CA ILE A 256 -38.60 -32.67 11.05
C ILE A 256 -39.60 -33.39 10.13
N ARG A 257 -39.20 -34.50 9.49
CA ARG A 257 -40.09 -35.31 8.64
C ARG A 257 -41.30 -35.88 9.38
N ASN A 258 -41.16 -36.16 10.67
CA ASN A 258 -42.24 -36.72 11.50
C ASN A 258 -43.25 -35.66 11.98
N ARG A 259 -42.97 -34.36 11.79
CA ARG A 259 -43.90 -33.28 12.11
C ARG A 259 -44.92 -33.12 10.99
N LYS A 260 -46.14 -33.64 11.17
CA LYS A 260 -47.27 -33.54 10.22
C LYS A 260 -47.82 -32.13 9.94
N SER A 261 -47.15 -31.06 10.39
CA SER A 261 -47.63 -29.69 10.16
C SER A 261 -46.47 -28.70 10.24
N ASN A 262 -45.80 -28.44 9.11
CA ASN A 262 -45.04 -27.20 8.93
C ASN A 262 -45.21 -26.70 7.47
N PRO A 263 -45.55 -25.41 7.23
CA PRO A 263 -45.88 -24.91 5.89
C PRO A 263 -44.73 -24.98 4.87
N ILE A 264 -43.47 -24.96 5.34
CA ILE A 264 -42.27 -24.90 4.50
C ILE A 264 -42.11 -26.17 3.64
N LEU A 265 -42.47 -27.34 4.19
CA LEU A 265 -42.40 -28.62 3.49
C LEU A 265 -43.43 -28.75 2.34
N LYS A 266 -44.56 -28.04 2.40
CA LYS A 266 -45.57 -28.06 1.32
C LYS A 266 -45.12 -27.30 0.08
N ALA A 267 -44.24 -26.31 0.21
CA ALA A 267 -43.71 -25.56 -0.93
C ALA A 267 -42.69 -26.38 -1.74
N ALA A 268 -41.87 -27.19 -1.06
CA ALA A 268 -40.84 -28.01 -1.69
C ALA A 268 -41.38 -29.29 -2.38
N GLN A 269 -42.60 -29.73 -2.03
CA GLN A 269 -43.26 -30.89 -2.65
C GLN A 269 -43.99 -30.58 -3.97
N ARG A 270 -44.05 -29.31 -4.41
CA ARG A 270 -44.62 -28.95 -5.71
C ARG A 270 -43.58 -29.18 -6.79
N LYS A 271 -43.84 -30.11 -7.72
CA LYS A 271 -43.01 -30.36 -8.90
C LYS A 271 -42.69 -29.04 -9.63
N PRO A 272 -41.45 -28.82 -10.10
CA PRO A 272 -41.16 -27.67 -10.95
C PRO A 272 -42.02 -27.74 -12.21
N TYR A 273 -42.66 -26.62 -12.55
CA TYR A 273 -43.37 -26.47 -13.82
C TYR A 273 -42.40 -26.77 -14.96
N CYS A 274 -42.74 -27.74 -15.82
CA CYS A 274 -42.08 -27.89 -17.12
C CYS A 274 -42.31 -26.59 -17.90
N LEU A 275 -41.27 -25.77 -18.05
CA LEU A 275 -41.24 -24.74 -19.07
C LEU A 275 -40.96 -25.46 -20.39
N SER A 276 -42.01 -25.64 -21.18
CA SER A 276 -41.97 -26.02 -22.59
C SER A 276 -41.40 -24.90 -23.44
#